data_AF-A0A077Z976-F1
#
_entry.id   AF-A0A077Z976-F1
#
_cell.length_a   1.000
_cell.length_b   1.000
_cell.length_c   1.000
_cell.angle_alpha   90.00
_cell.angle_beta   90.00
_cell.angle_gamma   90.00
#
_symmetry.space_group_name_H-M   'P 1'
#
loop_
_entity.id
_entity.type
_entity.pdbx_description
1 polymer ?
#
loop_
_entity_poly.entity_id
_entity_poly.type
_entity_poly.pdbx_seq_one_letter_code
_entity_poly.pdbx_strand_id
1 'polypeptide(L)'
;MVALLKLSVIVLCFVSVSAVEKALLDKFAQAAVNGINKDKDSGDKLFIVYKYSSVEESDKAVIFDLIAVQTSCPKNAQYDEKKCKPTGKSPVLEHKVVASKKPGGVFSVASTGPMDPDSHETLSKLK
;
A
#
# COMPACT_ATOMS: atom_id res chain seq x y z
N MET A 1 -14.14 61.46 -16.64
CA MET A 1 -13.23 60.31 -16.76
C MET A 1 -13.72 59.24 -15.79
N VAL A 2 -14.32 58.18 -16.29
CA VAL A 2 -14.82 57.07 -15.46
C VAL A 2 -13.66 56.12 -15.21
N ALA A 3 -13.13 56.12 -13.99
CA ALA A 3 -12.07 55.22 -13.58
C ALA A 3 -12.64 53.80 -13.44
N LEU A 4 -12.50 53.00 -14.50
CA LEU A 4 -12.75 51.56 -14.47
C LEU A 4 -11.63 50.90 -13.65
N LEU A 5 -11.85 50.73 -12.34
CA LEU A 5 -11.04 49.82 -11.54
C LEU A 5 -11.24 48.40 -12.09
N LYS A 6 -10.23 47.90 -12.82
CA LYS A 6 -10.12 46.48 -13.14
C LYS A 6 -9.89 45.74 -11.81
N LEU A 7 -10.94 45.10 -11.28
CA LEU A 7 -10.81 44.12 -10.21
C LEU A 7 -9.97 42.96 -10.76
N SER A 8 -8.67 43.00 -10.47
CA SER A 8 -7.78 41.87 -10.65
C SER A 8 -8.18 40.79 -9.64
N VAL A 9 -9.11 39.93 -10.04
CA VAL A 9 -9.41 38.70 -9.29
C VAL A 9 -8.19 37.81 -9.44
N ILE A 10 -7.27 37.90 -8.48
CA ILE A 10 -6.18 36.93 -8.32
C ILE A 10 -6.86 35.68 -7.77
N VAL A 11 -7.36 34.83 -8.67
CA VAL A 11 -7.79 33.47 -8.34
C VAL A 11 -6.54 32.66 -8.05
N LEU A 12 -6.05 32.74 -6.82
CA LEU A 12 -5.08 31.81 -6.27
C LEU A 12 -5.81 30.50 -5.95
N CYS A 13 -6.11 29.72 -6.98
CA CYS A 13 -6.51 28.33 -6.82
C CYS A 13 -5.30 27.53 -6.32
N PHE A 14 -5.14 27.44 -5.00
CA PHE A 14 -4.28 26.44 -4.38
C PHE A 14 -4.95 25.05 -4.48
N VAL A 15 -5.00 24.49 -5.69
CA VAL A 15 -5.37 23.08 -5.89
C VAL A 15 -4.10 22.26 -5.81
N SER A 16 -3.59 22.05 -4.60
CA SER A 16 -2.51 21.09 -4.37
C SER A 16 -2.37 20.78 -2.89
N VAL A 17 -3.31 19.98 -2.35
CA VAL A 17 -3.01 19.04 -1.27
C VAL A 17 -3.88 17.80 -1.49
N SER A 18 -3.46 16.92 -2.38
CA SER A 18 -3.74 15.50 -2.22
C SER A 18 -2.40 14.83 -1.97
N ALA A 19 -1.95 14.92 -0.72
CA ALA A 19 -1.06 13.91 -0.17
C ALA A 19 -2.00 12.90 0.47
N VAL A 20 -2.21 11.76 -0.18
CA VAL A 20 -2.97 10.65 0.40
C VAL A 20 -2.55 10.45 1.86
N GLU A 21 -3.52 10.44 2.76
CA GLU A 21 -3.21 10.30 4.18
C GLU A 21 -2.49 8.97 4.43
N LYS A 22 -1.46 9.00 5.28
CA LYS A 22 -0.73 7.78 5.68
C LYS A 22 -1.68 6.70 6.21
N ALA A 23 -2.72 7.08 6.96
CA ALA A 23 -3.72 6.15 7.46
C ALA A 23 -4.53 5.46 6.35
N LEU A 24 -4.74 6.15 5.21
CA LEU A 24 -5.42 5.60 4.06
C LEU A 24 -4.49 4.64 3.28
N LEU A 25 -3.21 5.01 3.12
CA LEU A 25 -2.17 4.11 2.58
C LEU A 25 -2.03 2.84 3.43
N ASP A 26 -1.97 2.97 4.76
CA ASP A 26 -1.88 1.85 5.70
C ASP A 26 -3.06 0.87 5.49
N LYS A 27 -4.27 1.38 5.24
CA LYS A 27 -5.44 0.56 4.90
C LYS A 27 -5.31 -0.14 3.55
N PHE A 28 -4.78 0.53 2.52
CA PHE A 28 -4.57 -0.08 1.21
C PHE A 28 -3.50 -1.18 1.26
N ALA A 29 -2.38 -0.94 1.96
CA ALA A 29 -1.33 -1.91 2.16
C ALA A 29 -1.87 -3.14 2.91
N GLN A 30 -2.65 -2.93 3.97
CA GLN A 30 -3.30 -4.03 4.71
C GLN A 30 -4.29 -4.79 3.83
N ALA A 31 -5.08 -4.11 3.00
CA ALA A 31 -6.01 -4.77 2.08
C ALA A 31 -5.28 -5.66 1.06
N ALA A 32 -4.15 -5.19 0.51
CA ALA A 32 -3.32 -5.99 -0.39
C ALA A 32 -2.73 -7.23 0.30
N VAL A 33 -2.16 -7.09 1.50
CA VAL A 33 -1.66 -8.22 2.29
C VAL A 33 -2.78 -9.21 2.67
N ASN A 34 -3.99 -8.71 2.96
CA ASN A 34 -5.14 -9.58 3.19
C ASN A 34 -5.51 -10.38 1.93
N GLY A 35 -5.31 -9.81 0.74
CA GLY A 35 -5.43 -10.52 -0.54
C GLY A 35 -4.42 -11.65 -0.65
N ILE A 36 -3.13 -11.35 -0.40
CA ILE A 36 -2.04 -12.34 -0.38
C ILE A 36 -2.38 -13.48 0.59
N ASN A 37 -2.82 -13.18 1.81
CA ASN A 37 -3.13 -14.18 2.83
C ASN A 37 -4.34 -15.07 2.51
N LYS A 38 -5.22 -14.63 1.61
CA LYS A 38 -6.36 -15.44 1.11
C LYS A 38 -6.00 -16.28 -0.11
N ASP A 39 -4.91 -15.93 -0.79
CA ASP A 39 -4.41 -16.70 -1.92
C ASP A 39 -3.83 -18.04 -1.43
N LYS A 40 -4.00 -19.10 -2.21
CA LYS A 40 -3.49 -20.44 -1.86
C LYS A 40 -2.01 -20.58 -2.14
N ASP A 41 -1.52 -19.89 -3.16
CA ASP A 41 -0.16 -20.05 -3.68
C ASP A 41 0.87 -19.39 -2.77
N SER A 42 0.45 -18.47 -1.89
CA SER A 42 1.32 -17.86 -0.87
C SER A 42 1.61 -18.74 0.35
N GLY A 43 1.45 -20.06 0.22
CA GLY A 43 1.85 -21.03 1.24
C GLY A 43 0.92 -21.12 2.45
N ASP A 44 1.42 -21.58 3.59
CA ASP A 44 0.63 -21.81 4.81
C ASP A 44 0.83 -20.73 5.89
N LYS A 45 1.75 -19.77 5.66
CA LYS A 45 2.11 -18.74 6.64
C LYS A 45 1.43 -17.41 6.38
N LEU A 46 1.23 -16.67 7.47
CA LEU A 46 0.68 -15.33 7.46
C LEU A 46 1.75 -14.34 7.00
N PHE A 47 1.38 -13.49 6.05
CA PHE A 47 2.12 -12.30 5.64
C PHE A 47 1.59 -11.06 6.36
N ILE A 48 2.48 -10.12 6.65
CA ILE A 48 2.16 -8.80 7.19
C ILE A 48 2.78 -7.70 6.32
N VAL A 49 2.28 -6.48 6.44
CA VAL A 49 2.91 -5.30 5.82
C VAL A 49 4.26 -5.07 6.49
N TYR A 50 5.35 -5.11 5.73
CA TYR A 50 6.67 -4.70 6.22
C TYR A 50 6.92 -3.21 5.97
N LYS A 51 6.82 -2.80 4.69
CA LYS A 51 6.92 -1.40 4.27
C LYS A 51 6.23 -1.19 2.93
N TYR A 52 5.98 0.06 2.60
CA TYR A 52 5.60 0.49 1.25
C TYR A 52 6.39 1.73 0.85
N SER A 53 6.54 1.96 -0.46
CA SER A 53 7.33 3.04 -1.05
C SER A 53 6.80 3.43 -2.43
N SER A 54 7.47 4.39 -3.09
CA SER A 54 7.16 4.80 -4.46
C SER A 54 5.69 5.21 -4.65
N VAL A 55 5.16 5.98 -3.70
CA VAL A 55 3.75 6.39 -3.72
C VAL A 55 3.52 7.42 -4.82
N GLU A 56 2.67 7.07 -5.77
CA GLU A 56 2.21 7.93 -6.85
C GLU A 56 0.70 8.10 -6.71
N GLU A 57 0.24 9.35 -6.69
CA GLU A 57 -1.18 9.69 -6.63
C GLU A 57 -1.62 10.39 -7.91
N SER A 58 -2.78 9.98 -8.41
CA SER A 58 -3.49 10.61 -9.52
C SER A 58 -4.97 10.75 -9.16
N ASP A 59 -5.72 11.50 -9.98
CA ASP A 59 -7.17 11.65 -9.81
C ASP A 59 -7.94 10.32 -9.80
N LYS A 60 -7.35 9.28 -10.40
CA LYS A 60 -7.99 7.97 -10.61
C LYS A 60 -7.52 6.90 -9.65
N ALA A 61 -6.30 7.00 -9.12
CA ALA A 61 -5.71 5.94 -8.32
C ALA A 61 -4.53 6.42 -7.47
N VAL A 62 -4.28 5.69 -6.40
CA VAL A 62 -3.03 5.70 -5.65
C VAL A 62 -2.28 4.41 -5.96
N ILE A 63 -1.03 4.52 -6.40
CA ILE A 63 -0.17 3.40 -6.77
C ILE A 63 1.05 3.44 -5.85
N PHE A 64 1.49 2.28 -5.37
CA PHE A 64 2.69 2.19 -4.54
C PHE A 64 3.28 0.78 -4.58
N ASP A 65 4.56 0.68 -4.24
CA ASP A 65 5.22 -0.61 -4.04
C ASP A 65 5.04 -1.07 -2.59
N LEU A 66 4.70 -2.34 -2.40
CA LEU A 66 4.45 -2.97 -1.12
C LEU A 66 5.42 -4.14 -0.94
N ILE A 67 6.02 -4.22 0.23
CA ILE A 67 6.75 -5.41 0.67
C ILE A 67 5.94 -6.06 1.78
N ALA A 68 5.48 -7.27 1.50
CA ALA A 68 4.88 -8.16 2.48
C ALA A 68 5.96 -9.13 3.00
N VAL A 69 5.99 -9.37 4.31
CA VAL A 69 6.96 -10.30 4.92
C VAL A 69 6.24 -11.46 5.57
N GLN A 70 6.78 -12.66 5.36
CA GLN A 70 6.26 -13.88 5.95
C GLN A 70 6.58 -13.94 7.44
N THR A 71 5.58 -14.30 8.23
CA THR A 71 5.71 -14.57 9.68
C THR A 71 5.91 -16.07 9.95
N SER A 72 6.18 -16.42 11.20
CA SER A 72 6.16 -17.81 11.67
C SER A 72 4.75 -18.37 11.89
N CYS A 73 3.72 -17.51 11.88
CA CYS A 73 2.36 -17.90 12.23
C CYS A 73 1.60 -18.45 11.02
N PRO A 74 0.69 -19.43 11.22
CA PRO A 74 -0.11 -19.96 10.13
C PRO A 74 -1.10 -18.92 9.61
N LYS A 75 -1.51 -19.06 8.35
CA LYS A 75 -2.64 -18.31 7.78
C LYS A 75 -3.86 -18.46 8.69
N ASN A 76 -4.62 -17.38 8.84
CA ASN A 76 -5.78 -17.22 9.74
C ASN A 76 -5.47 -17.04 11.23
N ALA A 77 -4.21 -17.14 11.67
CA ALA A 77 -3.86 -16.70 13.01
C ALA A 77 -4.01 -15.17 13.12
N GLN A 78 -4.46 -14.70 14.29
CA GLN A 78 -4.34 -13.28 14.62
C GLN A 78 -2.85 -12.96 14.80
N TYR A 79 -2.37 -11.92 14.13
CA TYR A 79 -0.97 -11.48 14.27
C TYR A 79 -0.69 -11.04 15.70
N ASP A 80 0.28 -11.70 16.33
CA ASP A 80 0.86 -11.34 17.62
C ASP A 80 2.35 -11.08 17.40
N GLU A 81 2.76 -9.80 17.44
CA GLU A 81 4.15 -9.40 17.16
C GLU A 81 5.16 -10.15 18.04
N LYS A 82 4.81 -10.57 19.25
CA LYS A 82 5.73 -11.30 20.14
C LYS A 82 5.92 -12.76 19.73
N LYS A 83 4.91 -13.36 19.09
CA LYS A 83 4.91 -14.79 18.70
C LYS A 83 5.23 -15.00 17.21
N CYS A 84 4.84 -14.05 16.39
CA CYS A 84 4.84 -14.13 14.93
C CYS A 84 5.91 -13.24 14.29
N LYS A 85 6.91 -12.78 15.05
CA LYS A 85 7.87 -11.79 14.56
C LYS A 85 8.65 -12.31 13.34
N PRO A 86 8.69 -11.58 12.22
CA PRO A 86 9.57 -11.90 11.11
C PRO A 86 11.05 -11.84 11.52
N THR A 87 11.87 -12.69 10.89
CA THR A 87 13.32 -12.68 11.06
C THR A 87 14.00 -12.23 9.77
N GLY A 88 15.32 -12.00 9.79
CA GLY A 88 16.06 -11.69 8.55
C GLY A 88 15.89 -12.76 7.46
N LYS A 89 15.65 -14.02 7.84
CA LYS A 89 15.45 -15.15 6.92
C LYS A 89 14.00 -15.30 6.44
N SER A 90 13.07 -14.46 6.92
CA SER A 90 11.68 -14.53 6.49
C SER A 90 11.57 -14.18 5.00
N PRO A 91 10.91 -15.03 4.17
CA PRO A 91 10.60 -14.70 2.80
C PRO A 91 9.81 -13.40 2.68
N VAL A 92 10.01 -12.68 1.57
CA VAL A 92 9.28 -11.46 1.23
C VAL A 92 8.59 -11.60 -0.11
N LEU A 93 7.45 -10.92 -0.25
CA LEU A 93 6.77 -10.75 -1.53
C LEU A 93 6.71 -9.26 -1.86
N GLU A 94 7.21 -8.91 -3.03
CA GLU A 94 7.18 -7.54 -3.56
C GLU A 94 6.01 -7.37 -4.52
N HIS A 95 5.07 -6.49 -4.16
CA HIS A 95 3.86 -6.26 -4.94
C HIS A 95 3.76 -4.80 -5.35
N LYS A 96 3.24 -4.55 -6.55
CA LYS A 96 2.71 -3.24 -6.91
C LYS A 96 1.23 -3.20 -6.52
N VAL A 97 0.85 -2.22 -5.70
CA VAL A 97 -0.53 -2.01 -5.25
C VAL A 97 -1.15 -0.87 -6.04
N VAL A 98 -2.40 -1.07 -6.46
CA VAL A 98 -3.22 -0.06 -7.13
C VAL A 98 -4.53 0.08 -6.36
N ALA A 99 -4.71 1.22 -5.70
CA ALA A 99 -5.96 1.62 -5.08
C ALA A 99 -6.72 2.55 -6.03
N SER A 100 -7.63 1.99 -6.81
CA SER A 100 -8.46 2.72 -7.78
C SER A 100 -9.61 3.43 -7.09
N LYS A 101 -9.74 4.74 -7.32
CA LYS A 101 -10.85 5.56 -6.84
C LYS A 101 -12.11 5.24 -7.66
N LYS A 102 -13.21 4.94 -6.98
CA LYS A 102 -14.53 4.67 -7.57
C LYS A 102 -15.47 5.85 -7.35
N PRO A 103 -16.55 5.97 -8.14
CA PRO A 103 -17.62 6.93 -7.86
C PRO A 103 -18.09 6.82 -6.41
N GLY A 104 -18.35 7.96 -5.76
CA GLY A 104 -18.71 8.00 -4.34
C GLY A 104 -17.53 8.01 -3.36
N GLY A 105 -16.29 8.10 -3.83
CA GLY A 105 -15.11 8.24 -2.96
C GLY A 105 -14.63 6.94 -2.32
N VAL A 106 -15.20 5.80 -2.71
CA VAL A 106 -14.75 4.47 -2.29
C VAL A 106 -13.53 4.05 -3.11
N PHE A 107 -12.64 3.24 -2.53
CA PHE A 107 -11.48 2.68 -3.23
C PHE A 107 -11.63 1.17 -3.43
N SER A 108 -11.15 0.69 -4.57
CA SER A 108 -10.93 -0.74 -4.84
C SER A 108 -9.43 -0.98 -4.90
N VAL A 109 -8.93 -1.94 -4.11
CA VAL A 109 -7.51 -2.23 -3.99
C VAL A 109 -7.21 -3.55 -4.69
N ALA A 110 -6.21 -3.54 -5.56
CA ALA A 110 -5.62 -4.73 -6.16
C ALA A 110 -4.10 -4.69 -5.99
N SER A 111 -3.46 -5.86 -6.01
CA SER A 111 -2.00 -5.96 -5.98
C SER A 111 -1.52 -6.99 -6.98
N THR A 112 -0.38 -6.73 -7.61
CA THR A 112 0.26 -7.64 -8.56
C THR A 112 1.70 -7.88 -8.12
N GLY A 113 2.09 -9.15 -8.06
CA GLY A 113 3.40 -9.61 -7.60
C GLY A 113 3.46 -11.14 -7.58
N PRO A 114 4.63 -11.73 -7.28
CA PRO A 114 4.75 -13.17 -7.07
C PRO A 114 3.91 -13.58 -5.86
N MET A 115 3.23 -14.73 -5.95
CA MET A 115 2.50 -15.30 -4.81
C MET A 115 3.31 -16.39 -4.11
N ASP A 116 4.11 -17.16 -4.85
CA ASP A 116 4.96 -18.21 -4.27
C ASP A 116 6.22 -17.60 -3.62
N PRO A 117 6.42 -17.73 -2.30
CA PRO A 117 7.58 -17.16 -1.62
C PRO A 117 8.88 -17.89 -1.97
N ASP A 118 9.83 -17.15 -2.56
CA ASP A 118 11.19 -17.64 -2.79
C ASP A 118 12.00 -17.59 -1.48
N SER A 119 12.54 -18.74 -1.06
CA SER A 119 13.41 -18.86 0.12
C SER A 119 14.71 -18.04 0.03
N HIS A 120 15.11 -17.63 -1.17
CA HIS A 120 16.24 -16.74 -1.38
C HIS A 120 15.86 -15.27 -1.22
N GLU A 121 14.62 -14.87 -1.53
CA GLU A 121 14.15 -13.50 -1.38
C GLU A 121 13.66 -13.26 0.04
N THR A 122 14.57 -12.76 0.88
CA THR A 122 14.35 -12.65 2.33
C THR A 122 14.48 -11.23 2.83
N LEU A 123 13.92 -10.97 4.01
CA LEU A 123 13.98 -9.67 4.68
C LEU A 123 15.40 -9.11 4.84
N SER A 124 16.41 -9.97 5.01
CA SER A 124 17.81 -9.53 5.12
C SER A 124 18.39 -8.95 3.83
N LYS A 125 17.86 -9.30 2.66
CA LYS A 125 18.30 -8.72 1.39
C LYS A 125 17.80 -7.28 1.17
N LEU A 126 16.79 -6.86 1.94
CA LEU A 126 16.17 -5.54 1.83
C LEU A 126 16.76 -4.48 2.77
N LYS A 127 17.72 -4.86 3.62
CA LYS A 127 18.39 -4.00 4.60
C LYS A 127 19.77 -3.60 4.09
#